data_AF-A0A258GBX4-F1
#
_entry.id   AF-A0A258GBX4-F1
#
_cell.length_a   1.000
_cell.length_b   1.000
_cell.length_c   1.000
_cell.angle_alpha   90.00
_cell.angle_beta   90.00
_cell.angle_gamma   90.00
#
_symmetry.space_group_name_H-M   'P 1'
#
loop_
_entity.id
_entity.type
_entity.pdbx_description
1 polymer ?
#
loop_
_entity_poly.entity_id
_entity_poly.type
_entity_poly.pdbx_seq_one_letter_code
_entity_poly.pdbx_strand_id
1 'polypeptide(L)'
;MAMTDPDRDDEFLEGFFRAARDARPEPSEALMARILADAEAEMPRAPEPMPVTRPAGGGAGTLSWIAAAVGGWRGIGGLATATVAGLWLGYAGGADAGFLSGGIWPADEAAATVELMPGAEVFALATGWEG
;
A
#
# COMPACT_ATOMS: atom_id res chain seq x y z
N MET A 1 8.36 0.30 -42.05
CA MET A 1 7.84 0.33 -40.67
C MET A 1 7.36 1.76 -40.46
N ALA A 2 6.04 1.99 -40.53
CA ALA A 2 5.49 3.31 -40.32
C ALA A 2 5.60 3.63 -38.83
N MET A 3 6.34 4.68 -38.49
CA MET A 3 6.43 5.20 -37.13
C MET A 3 5.20 6.09 -36.93
N THR A 4 4.24 5.64 -36.13
CA THR A 4 3.06 6.42 -35.76
C THR A 4 3.51 7.67 -35.01
N ASP A 5 2.99 8.82 -35.43
CA ASP A 5 3.32 10.13 -34.87
C ASP A 5 2.31 10.41 -33.74
N PRO A 6 2.68 10.23 -32.46
CA PRO A 6 1.75 10.21 -31.33
C PRO A 6 1.00 11.53 -31.17
N ASP A 7 1.62 12.66 -31.52
CA ASP A 7 1.01 13.99 -31.38
C ASP A 7 -0.19 14.17 -32.34
N ARG A 8 -0.12 13.56 -33.53
CA ARG A 8 -1.25 13.57 -34.48
C ARG A 8 -2.39 12.66 -34.05
N ASP A 9 -2.06 11.53 -33.44
CA ASP A 9 -3.06 10.57 -32.95
C ASP A 9 -3.84 11.15 -31.76
N ASP A 10 -3.18 11.91 -30.89
CA ASP A 10 -3.79 12.58 -29.73
C ASP A 10 -4.75 13.71 -30.16
N GLU A 11 -4.36 14.55 -31.13
CA GLU A 11 -5.24 15.62 -31.65
C GLU A 11 -6.47 15.02 -32.35
N PHE A 12 -6.30 13.90 -33.05
CA PHE A 12 -7.39 13.15 -33.65
C PHE A 12 -8.34 12.56 -32.58
N LEU A 13 -7.81 11.93 -31.52
CA LEU A 13 -8.60 11.39 -30.41
C LEU A 13 -9.39 12.48 -29.67
N GLU A 14 -8.75 13.61 -29.40
CA GLU A 14 -9.39 14.75 -28.73
C GLU A 14 -10.60 15.27 -29.53
N GLY A 15 -10.52 15.20 -30.87
CA GLY A 15 -11.66 15.47 -31.75
C GLY A 15 -12.88 14.57 -31.46
N PHE A 16 -12.68 13.27 -31.27
CA PHE A 16 -13.76 12.33 -30.93
C PHE A 16 -14.29 12.55 -29.51
N PHE A 17 -13.41 12.82 -28.55
CA PHE A 17 -13.85 13.09 -27.18
C PHE A 17 -14.66 14.38 -27.07
N ARG A 18 -14.28 15.42 -27.82
CA ARG A 18 -15.09 16.64 -27.92
C ARG A 18 -16.46 16.35 -28.51
N ALA A 19 -16.53 15.63 -29.63
CA ALA A 19 -17.79 15.25 -30.24
C ALA A 19 -18.68 14.41 -29.30
N ALA A 20 -18.09 13.49 -28.53
CA ALA A 20 -18.81 12.67 -27.56
C ALA A 20 -19.34 13.49 -26.36
N ARG A 21 -18.60 14.52 -25.93
CA ARG A 21 -19.05 15.46 -24.88
C ARG A 21 -20.22 16.32 -25.36
N ASP A 22 -20.17 16.80 -26.60
CA ASP A 22 -21.22 17.63 -27.18
C ASP A 22 -22.51 16.82 -27.45
N ALA A 23 -22.37 15.55 -27.82
CA ALA A 23 -23.48 14.65 -28.12
C ALA A 23 -23.98 13.87 -26.88
N ARG A 24 -23.71 14.36 -25.66
CA ARG A 24 -24.01 13.60 -24.43
C ARG A 24 -25.52 13.31 -24.32
N PRO A 25 -25.95 12.04 -24.39
CA PRO A 25 -27.36 11.70 -24.22
C PRO A 25 -27.77 11.94 -22.77
N GLU A 26 -28.92 12.56 -22.58
CA GLU A 26 -29.49 12.76 -21.25
C GLU A 26 -30.02 11.41 -20.73
N PRO A 27 -29.64 10.99 -19.51
CA PRO A 27 -30.16 9.76 -18.94
C PRO A 27 -31.66 9.88 -18.69
N SER A 28 -32.41 8.78 -18.84
CA SER A 28 -33.85 8.79 -18.60
C SER A 28 -34.16 9.04 -17.12
N GLU A 29 -35.28 9.72 -16.85
CA GLU A 29 -35.74 9.97 -15.48
C GLU A 29 -35.92 8.68 -14.68
N ALA A 30 -36.42 7.63 -15.33
CA ALA A 30 -36.59 6.31 -14.72
C ALA A 30 -35.25 5.69 -14.28
N LEU A 31 -34.18 5.90 -15.04
CA LEU A 31 -32.84 5.45 -14.66
C LEU A 31 -32.33 6.26 -13.47
N MET A 32 -32.49 7.58 -13.46
CA MET A 32 -32.08 8.42 -12.33
C MET A 32 -32.82 8.08 -11.05
N ALA A 33 -34.12 7.82 -11.13
CA ALA A 33 -34.92 7.39 -9.99
C ALA A 33 -34.38 6.07 -9.39
N ARG A 34 -33.97 5.11 -10.22
CA ARG A 34 -33.37 3.85 -9.76
C ARG A 34 -32.00 4.06 -9.12
N ILE A 35 -31.13 4.85 -9.73
CA ILE A 35 -29.80 5.15 -9.16
C ILE A 35 -29.94 5.81 -7.79
N LEU A 36 -30.88 6.76 -7.65
CA LEU A 36 -31.12 7.42 -6.36
C LEU A 36 -31.66 6.46 -5.30
N ALA A 37 -32.58 5.57 -5.68
CA ALA A 37 -33.09 4.55 -4.76
C ALA A 37 -31.99 3.57 -4.31
N ASP A 38 -31.13 3.13 -5.23
CA ASP A 38 -30.00 2.26 -4.91
C ASP A 38 -28.98 2.98 -4.02
N ALA A 39 -28.67 4.24 -4.32
CA ALA A 39 -27.78 5.06 -3.50
C ALA A 39 -28.32 5.23 -2.08
N GLU A 40 -29.63 5.44 -1.91
CA GLU A 40 -30.27 5.53 -0.60
C GLU A 40 -30.24 4.18 0.15
N ALA A 41 -30.36 3.06 -0.56
CA ALA A 41 -30.27 1.73 0.04
C ALA A 41 -28.86 1.41 0.56
N GLU A 42 -27.83 1.82 -0.19
CA GLU A 42 -26.41 1.59 0.12
C GLU A 42 -25.77 2.71 0.96
N MET A 43 -26.48 3.82 1.17
CA MET A 43 -26.01 4.88 2.05
C MET A 43 -25.74 4.29 3.44
N PRO A 44 -24.50 4.42 3.95
CA PRO A 44 -24.20 3.95 5.29
C PRO A 44 -25.11 4.73 6.24
N ARG A 45 -26.05 4.01 6.86
CA ARG A 45 -26.82 4.55 7.97
C ARG A 45 -25.79 5.00 8.99
N ALA A 46 -25.93 6.24 9.46
CA ALA A 46 -25.17 6.71 10.61
C ALA A 46 -25.24 5.58 11.65
N PRO A 47 -24.10 5.04 12.12
CA PRO A 47 -24.15 3.99 13.10
C PRO A 47 -25.04 4.51 14.21
N GLU A 48 -26.10 3.76 14.56
CA GLU A 48 -26.83 4.06 15.79
C GLU A 48 -25.76 4.28 16.85
N PRO A 49 -25.84 5.38 17.63
CA PRO A 49 -24.87 5.61 18.69
C PRO A 49 -24.88 4.34 19.52
N MET A 50 -23.85 3.51 19.33
CA MET A 50 -23.71 2.27 20.08
C MET A 50 -23.82 2.73 21.52
N PRO A 51 -24.71 2.15 22.34
CA PRO A 51 -24.78 2.52 23.74
C PRO A 51 -23.36 2.39 24.22
N VAL A 52 -22.77 3.53 24.62
CA VAL A 52 -21.45 3.55 25.21
C VAL A 52 -21.65 2.71 26.46
N THR A 53 -21.30 1.44 26.37
CA THR A 53 -21.20 0.55 27.51
C THR A 53 -20.09 1.18 28.32
N ARG A 54 -20.49 2.08 29.22
CA ARG A 54 -19.63 2.58 30.27
C ARG A 54 -19.00 1.32 30.84
N PRO A 55 -17.67 1.14 30.72
CA PRO A 55 -17.05 -0.07 31.20
C PRO A 55 -17.48 -0.22 32.65
N ALA A 56 -18.27 -1.27 32.91
CA ALA A 56 -18.64 -1.62 34.26
C ALA A 56 -17.32 -1.78 35.00
N GLY A 57 -17.11 -0.97 36.03
CA GLY A 57 -15.82 -0.76 36.65
C GLY A 57 -15.08 -2.08 36.87
N GLY A 58 -13.82 -2.14 36.42
CA GLY A 58 -12.97 -3.30 36.61
C GLY A 58 -11.87 -3.39 35.56
N GLY A 59 -10.74 -2.72 35.81
CA GLY A 59 -9.43 -3.08 35.24
C GLY A 59 -9.39 -3.36 33.74
N ALA A 60 -9.80 -2.41 32.91
CA ALA A 60 -9.57 -2.48 31.47
C ALA A 60 -8.07 -2.32 31.20
N GLY A 61 -7.34 -3.45 31.17
CA GLY A 61 -5.90 -3.49 30.92
C GLY A 61 -5.53 -2.92 29.55
N THR A 62 -4.23 -2.67 29.34
CA THR A 62 -3.67 -2.08 28.10
C THR A 62 -4.20 -2.72 26.80
N LEU A 63 -4.52 -4.02 26.84
CA LEU A 63 -5.05 -4.77 25.71
C LEU A 63 -6.46 -4.34 25.27
N SER A 64 -7.35 -3.95 26.18
CA SER A 64 -8.69 -3.47 25.81
C SER A 64 -8.65 -2.08 25.19
N TRP A 65 -7.65 -1.27 25.56
CA TRP A 65 -7.41 0.03 24.93
C TRP A 65 -6.92 -0.13 23.50
N ILE A 66 -6.00 -1.07 23.25
CA ILE A 66 -5.55 -1.42 21.89
C ILE A 66 -6.72 -1.94 21.06
N ALA A 67 -7.54 -2.84 21.60
CA ALA A 67 -8.71 -3.35 20.88
C ALA A 67 -9.70 -2.23 20.51
N ALA A 68 -9.92 -1.25 21.40
CA ALA A 68 -10.76 -0.09 21.09
C ALA A 68 -10.14 0.82 20.02
N ALA A 69 -8.82 1.04 20.06
CA ALA A 69 -8.11 1.88 19.09
C ALA A 69 -8.10 1.31 17.66
N VAL A 70 -8.08 -0.02 17.52
CA VAL A 70 -8.05 -0.68 16.20
C VAL A 70 -9.47 -0.89 15.62
N GLY A 71 -10.53 -0.55 16.35
CA GLY A 71 -11.92 -0.69 15.88
C GLY A 71 -12.61 -1.99 16.34
N GLY A 72 -12.18 -2.53 17.47
CA GLY A 72 -12.73 -3.74 18.10
C GLY A 72 -12.36 -5.02 17.36
N TRP A 73 -13.30 -5.97 17.34
CA TRP A 73 -13.14 -7.28 16.68
C TRP A 73 -12.79 -7.18 15.19
N ARG A 74 -13.38 -6.22 14.44
CA ARG A 74 -13.06 -5.99 13.02
C ARG A 74 -11.61 -5.54 12.83
N GLY A 75 -11.14 -4.70 13.75
CA GLY A 75 -9.75 -4.26 13.81
C GLY A 75 -8.76 -5.40 14.04
N ILE A 76 -9.08 -6.27 14.99
CA ILE A 76 -8.27 -7.46 15.29
C ILE A 76 -8.20 -8.40 14.08
N GLY A 77 -9.31 -8.58 13.35
CA GLY A 77 -9.32 -9.35 12.11
C GLY A 77 -8.40 -8.77 11.02
N GLY A 78 -8.40 -7.45 10.86
CA GLY A 78 -7.47 -6.75 9.97
C GLY A 78 -6.00 -6.92 10.39
N LEU A 79 -5.71 -6.74 11.69
CA LEU A 79 -4.37 -6.91 12.25
C LEU A 79 -3.84 -8.35 12.10
N ALA A 80 -4.70 -9.35 12.34
CA ALA A 80 -4.36 -10.75 12.14
C ALA A 80 -4.08 -11.06 10.67
N THR A 81 -4.89 -10.54 9.76
CA THR A 81 -4.69 -10.73 8.30
C THR A 81 -3.40 -10.05 7.85
N ALA A 82 -3.08 -8.84 8.35
CA ALA A 82 -1.84 -8.13 8.04
C ALA A 82 -0.60 -8.86 8.56
N THR A 83 -0.67 -9.48 9.75
CA THR A 83 0.44 -10.28 10.29
C THR A 83 0.65 -11.57 9.50
N VAL A 84 -0.42 -12.27 9.11
CA VAL A 84 -0.32 -13.44 8.23
C VAL A 84 0.22 -13.05 6.85
N ALA A 85 -0.24 -11.94 6.28
CA ALA A 85 0.26 -11.43 5.01
C ALA A 85 1.75 -11.04 5.10
N GLY A 86 2.16 -10.36 6.17
CA GLY A 86 3.57 -10.03 6.43
C GLY A 86 4.45 -11.27 6.59
N LEU A 87 3.98 -12.29 7.31
CA LEU A 87 4.68 -13.57 7.45
C LEU A 87 4.78 -14.29 6.12
N TRP A 88 3.70 -14.32 5.33
CA TRP A 88 3.69 -14.92 4.00
C TRP A 88 4.65 -14.21 3.06
N LEU A 89 4.66 -12.87 3.03
CA LEU A 89 5.60 -12.08 2.23
C LEU A 89 7.06 -12.30 2.67
N GLY A 90 7.32 -12.37 3.97
CA GLY A 90 8.66 -12.65 4.49
C GLY A 90 9.13 -14.08 4.17
N TYR A 91 8.24 -15.07 4.30
CA TYR A 91 8.55 -16.47 4.00
C TYR A 91 8.69 -16.74 2.49
N ALA A 92 7.82 -16.14 1.67
CA ALA A 92 7.85 -16.29 0.22
C ALA A 92 9.05 -15.60 -0.44
N GLY A 93 9.91 -14.92 0.33
CA GLY A 93 11.01 -14.13 -0.22
C GLY A 93 10.49 -12.96 -1.04
N GLY A 94 9.56 -12.19 -0.46
CA GLY A 94 8.98 -11.00 -1.07
C GLY A 94 10.07 -10.00 -1.43
N ALA A 95 10.45 -10.05 -2.70
CA ALA A 95 11.59 -9.43 -3.33
C ALA A 95 12.93 -9.96 -2.81
N ASP A 96 13.60 -10.73 -3.67
CA ASP A 96 15.05 -10.74 -3.75
C ASP A 96 15.53 -9.31 -3.49
N ALA A 97 16.49 -9.11 -2.58
CA ALA A 97 17.00 -7.76 -2.32
C ALA A 97 17.46 -7.11 -3.64
N GLY A 98 17.90 -7.93 -4.61
CA GLY A 98 18.19 -7.56 -6.00
C GLY A 98 17.01 -7.03 -6.83
N PHE A 99 15.76 -7.39 -6.54
CA PHE A 99 14.58 -6.87 -7.22
C PHE A 99 14.22 -5.44 -6.75
N LEU A 100 14.33 -5.17 -5.44
CA LEU A 100 14.15 -3.83 -4.89
C LEU A 100 15.39 -2.94 -5.12
N SER A 101 16.59 -3.52 -5.04
CA SER A 101 17.84 -2.79 -5.25
C SER A 101 18.13 -2.58 -6.74
N GLY A 102 17.77 -3.50 -7.63
CA GLY A 102 18.09 -3.41 -9.06
C GLY A 102 17.48 -2.20 -9.78
N GLY A 103 16.47 -1.56 -9.19
CA GLY A 103 15.91 -0.29 -9.67
C GLY A 103 16.52 0.97 -9.03
N ILE A 104 17.26 0.84 -7.92
CA ILE A 104 17.79 1.97 -7.12
C ILE A 104 19.33 2.02 -7.17
N TRP A 105 20.00 0.86 -7.27
CA TRP A 105 21.45 0.71 -7.30
C TRP A 105 21.81 -0.40 -8.30
N PRO A 106 22.71 -0.17 -9.28
CA PRO A 106 23.20 -1.24 -10.13
C PRO A 106 23.79 -2.34 -9.24
N ALA A 107 23.21 -3.54 -9.31
CA ALA A 107 23.49 -4.66 -8.42
C ALA A 107 24.94 -5.18 -8.46
N ASP A 108 25.76 -4.66 -9.37
CA ASP A 108 27.14 -5.08 -9.58
C ASP A 108 28.11 -4.56 -8.49
N GLU A 109 27.71 -3.56 -7.68
CA GLU A 109 28.57 -2.97 -6.64
C GLU A 109 28.26 -3.42 -5.21
N ALA A 110 27.08 -4.02 -4.95
CA ALA A 110 26.65 -4.34 -3.58
C ALA A 110 27.39 -5.55 -2.96
N ALA A 111 28.14 -6.31 -3.76
CA ALA A 111 28.92 -7.46 -3.31
C ALA A 111 30.43 -7.19 -3.24
N ALA A 112 30.87 -5.94 -3.35
CA ALA A 112 32.23 -5.60 -2.94
C ALA A 112 32.26 -5.59 -1.40
N THR A 113 32.86 -6.61 -0.78
CA THR A 113 33.28 -6.50 0.61
C THR A 113 34.21 -5.30 0.71
N VAL A 114 33.68 -4.17 1.16
CA VAL A 114 34.48 -2.96 1.40
C VAL A 114 35.33 -3.25 2.63
N GLU A 115 36.63 -3.43 2.41
CA GLU A 115 37.63 -3.51 3.46
C GLU A 115 37.61 -2.18 4.24
N LEU A 116 36.94 -2.16 5.40
CA LEU A 116 36.74 -0.94 6.19
C LEU A 116 38.02 -0.49 6.90
N MET A 117 39.05 -1.34 6.95
CA MET A 117 40.34 -1.09 7.60
C MET A 117 41.49 -1.65 6.75
N PRO A 118 41.81 -1.02 5.60
CA PRO A 118 42.98 -1.42 4.84
C PRO A 118 44.24 -1.25 5.70
N GLY A 119 44.97 -2.34 5.98
CA GLY A 119 46.18 -2.31 6.79
C GLY A 119 46.01 -2.74 8.27
N ALA A 120 44.85 -3.25 8.70
CA ALA A 120 44.67 -3.75 10.08
C ALA A 120 45.69 -4.86 10.43
N GLU A 121 45.97 -5.71 9.47
CA GLU A 121 46.99 -6.75 9.49
C GLU A 121 48.42 -6.19 9.73
N VAL A 122 48.73 -5.01 9.20
CA VAL A 122 50.02 -4.34 9.42
C VAL A 122 50.11 -3.80 10.86
N PHE A 123 49.00 -3.29 11.40
CA PHE A 123 48.91 -2.84 12.79
C PHE A 123 49.00 -4.01 13.79
N ALA A 124 48.37 -5.14 13.49
CA ALA A 124 48.47 -6.35 14.29
C ALA A 124 49.90 -6.92 14.30
N LEU A 125 50.56 -6.95 13.14
CA LEU A 125 51.97 -7.34 13.00
C LEU A 125 52.91 -6.37 13.73
N ALA A 126 52.68 -5.06 13.67
CA ALA A 126 53.52 -4.06 14.34
C ALA A 126 53.36 -4.05 15.86
N THR A 127 52.17 -4.39 16.37
CA THR A 127 51.90 -4.46 17.82
C THR A 127 52.13 -5.85 18.40
N GLY A 128 52.48 -6.85 17.57
CA GLY A 128 52.75 -8.22 17.99
C GLY A 128 51.53 -8.90 18.61
N TRP A 129 50.33 -8.51 18.20
CA TRP A 129 49.09 -9.04 18.74
C TRP A 129 48.74 -10.35 18.00
N GLU A 130 49.30 -11.46 18.48
CA GLU A 130 48.86 -12.80 18.09
C GLU A 130 47.64 -13.17 18.93
N GLY A 131 46.48 -13.28 18.28
CA GLY A 131 45.22 -13.73 18.86
C GLY A 131 44.36 -14.41 17.81
#